data_AF-A0A9D4YRX2-F1
#
_entry.id   AF-A0A9D4YRX2-F1
#
_cell.length_a   1.000
_cell.length_b   1.000
_cell.length_c   1.000
_cell.angle_alpha   90.00
_cell.angle_beta   90.00
_cell.angle_gamma   90.00
#
_symmetry.space_group_name_H-M   'P 1'
#
loop_
_entity.id
_entity.type
_entity.pdbx_description
1 polymer ?
#
loop_
_entity_poly.entity_id
_entity_poly.type
_entity_poly.pdbx_seq_one_letter_code
_entity_poly.pdbx_strand_id
1 'polypeptide(L)' 'METETESVCCREIDKVNSLVPDEAVCAIEHPTFRRGCLDIHALEIAYYALMEDRPGVIEAPEIHRYAG' A
#
# COMPACT_ATOMS: atom_id res chain seq x y z
N MET A 1 6.09 3.73 -24.05
CA MET A 1 4.96 3.86 -23.11
C MET A 1 5.37 4.95 -22.14
N GLU A 2 4.97 6.20 -22.40
CA GLU A 2 5.06 7.26 -21.40
C GLU A 2 3.85 7.05 -20.49
N THR A 3 4.00 6.21 -19.47
CA THR A 3 3.01 6.18 -18.39
C THR A 3 3.12 7.53 -17.70
N GLU A 4 2.02 8.31 -17.67
CA GLU A 4 1.94 9.50 -16.83
C GLU A 4 2.52 9.14 -15.46
N THR A 5 3.57 9.84 -15.06
CA THR A 5 4.20 9.55 -13.78
C THR A 5 3.17 9.92 -12.73
N GLU A 6 2.61 8.92 -12.05
CA GLU A 6 1.81 9.11 -10.84
C GLU A 6 2.75 9.66 -9.75
N SER A 7 3.03 10.96 -9.83
CA SER A 7 3.83 11.69 -8.84
C SER A 7 2.87 12.37 -7.87
N VAL A 8 2.16 11.56 -7.08
CA VAL A 8 1.26 12.06 -6.03
C VAL A 8 1.99 12.04 -4.69
N CYS A 9 2.08 13.18 -4.03
CA CYS A 9 2.61 13.25 -2.67
C CYS A 9 1.57 12.79 -1.66
N CYS A 10 2.00 12.06 -0.61
CA CYS A 10 1.10 11.64 0.47
C CYS A 10 0.38 12.80 1.19
N ARG A 11 0.93 14.02 1.11
CA ARG A 11 0.34 15.25 1.66
C ARG A 11 -0.66 15.94 0.72
N GLU A 12 -0.68 15.57 -0.57
CA GLU A 12 -1.61 16.11 -1.57
C GLU A 12 -2.94 15.32 -1.62
N ILE A 13 -3.00 14.18 -0.93
CA ILE A 13 -4.20 13.35 -0.85
C ILE A 13 -5.02 13.81 0.36
N ASP A 14 -6.11 14.55 0.14
CA ASP A 14 -6.97 15.11 1.20
C ASP A 14 -7.41 14.06 2.23
N LYS A 15 -7.76 12.86 1.76
CA LYS A 15 -8.15 11.75 2.63
C LYS A 15 -7.00 11.29 3.54
N VAL A 16 -5.76 11.32 3.07
CA VAL A 16 -4.59 10.99 3.90
C VAL A 16 -4.30 12.14 4.84
N ASN A 17 -4.29 13.38 4.33
CA ASN A 17 -3.95 14.55 5.13
C ASN A 17 -4.93 14.77 6.29
N SER A 18 -6.23 14.49 6.09
CA SER A 18 -7.24 14.55 7.17
C SER A 18 -7.05 13.53 8.31
N LEU A 19 -6.25 12.48 8.09
CA LEU A 19 -5.96 11.44 9.09
C LEU A 19 -4.60 11.63 9.77
N VAL A 20 -3.78 12.54 9.27
CA VAL A 20 -2.38 12.68 9.63
C VAL A 20 -2.22 13.98 10.43
N PRO A 21 -1.68 13.92 11.66
CA PRO A 21 -1.39 15.12 12.45
C PRO A 21 -0.47 16.11 11.70
N ASP A 22 -0.59 17.39 12.01
CA ASP A 22 0.21 18.45 11.39
C ASP A 22 1.72 18.23 11.62
N GLU A 23 2.11 17.60 12.75
CA GLU A 23 3.50 17.33 13.10
C GLU A 23 4.06 16.03 12.50
N ALA A 24 3.24 15.29 11.74
CA ALA A 24 3.67 14.01 11.21
C ALA A 24 4.75 14.14 10.13
N VAL A 25 5.63 13.14 10.08
CA VAL A 25 6.65 13.03 9.03
C VAL A 25 6.08 12.42 7.75
N CYS A 26 6.89 12.35 6.69
CA CYS A 26 6.48 11.69 5.46
C CYS A 26 6.09 10.23 5.72
N ALA A 27 5.05 9.72 5.04
CA ALA A 27 4.55 8.37 5.27
C ALA A 27 5.64 7.27 5.13
N ILE A 28 6.59 7.46 4.20
CA ILE A 28 7.70 6.52 3.98
C ILE A 28 8.76 6.55 5.09
N GLU A 29 8.81 7.63 5.88
CA GLU A 29 9.72 7.79 7.01
C GLU A 29 9.14 7.23 8.31
N HIS A 30 7.85 6.85 8.31
CA HIS A 30 7.22 6.28 9.49
C HIS A 30 7.93 4.98 9.89
N PRO A 31 8.26 4.75 11.19
CA PRO A 31 9.06 3.59 11.62
C PRO A 31 8.48 2.23 11.22
N THR A 32 7.16 2.14 11.05
CA THR A 32 6.49 0.90 10.63
C THR A 32 6.43 0.73 9.12
N PHE A 33 6.64 1.78 8.31
CA PHE A 33 6.50 1.73 6.85
C PHE A 33 7.42 0.67 6.24
N ARG A 34 8.70 0.67 6.65
CA ARG A 34 9.67 -0.29 6.14
C ARG A 34 9.28 -1.75 6.44
N ARG A 35 8.76 -2.02 7.63
CA ARG A 35 8.38 -3.40 8.03
C ARG A 35 7.01 -3.81 7.50
N GLY A 36 6.08 -2.87 7.39
CA GLY A 36 4.71 -3.16 6.96
C GLY A 36 4.54 -3.18 5.45
N CYS A 37 5.31 -2.37 4.72
CA CYS A 37 5.11 -2.14 3.29
C CYS A 37 6.28 -2.60 2.42
N LEU A 38 7.49 -2.75 2.97
CA LEU A 38 8.69 -3.09 2.18
C LEU A 38 9.36 -4.41 2.60
N ASP A 39 8.94 -5.02 3.71
CA ASP A 39 9.48 -6.30 4.15
C ASP A 39 8.74 -7.43 3.42
N ILE A 40 9.43 -8.07 2.49
CA ILE A 40 8.87 -9.14 1.65
C ILE A 40 8.28 -10.26 2.50
N HIS A 41 8.94 -10.64 3.60
CA HIS A 41 8.46 -11.75 4.42
C HIS A 41 7.18 -11.38 5.19
N ALA A 42 7.11 -10.14 5.69
CA ALA A 42 5.89 -9.63 6.30
C ALA A 42 4.72 -9.58 5.30
N LEU A 43 5.00 -9.18 4.06
CA LEU A 43 4.00 -9.14 2.98
C LEU A 43 3.52 -10.54 2.59
N GLU A 44 4.42 -11.52 2.49
CA GLU A 44 4.06 -12.91 2.22
C GLU A 44 3.14 -13.48 3.30
N ILE A 45 3.47 -13.26 4.58
CA ILE A 45 2.62 -13.71 5.70
C ILE A 45 1.24 -13.04 5.62
N ALA A 46 1.19 -11.72 5.40
CA ALA A 46 -0.06 -10.99 5.28
C ALA A 46 -0.90 -11.50 4.11
N TYR A 47 -0.27 -11.83 2.98
CA TYR A 47 -0.92 -12.41 1.81
C TYR A 47 -1.54 -13.79 2.11
N TYR A 48 -0.78 -14.69 2.74
CA TYR A 48 -1.31 -16.01 3.10
C TYR A 48 -2.43 -15.92 4.14
N ALA A 49 -2.32 -15.02 5.13
CA ALA A 49 -3.39 -14.78 6.10
C ALA A 49 -4.66 -14.25 5.42
N LEU A 50 -4.54 -13.32 4.46
CA LEU A 50 -5.66 -12.85 3.66
C LEU A 50 -6.31 -13.99 2.86
N MET A 51 -5.49 -14.92 2.37
CA MET A 51 -5.97 -16.06 1.59
C MET A 51 -6.72 -17.10 2.41
N GLU A 52 -6.29 -17.32 3.65
CA GLU A 52 -7.00 -18.19 4.59
C GLU A 52 -8.34 -17.59 5.01
N ASP A 53 -8.37 -16.28 5.31
CA ASP A 53 -9.61 -15.56 5.69
C ASP A 53 -10.57 -15.41 4.50
N ARG A 54 -10.04 -15.16 3.30
CA ARG A 54 -10.83 -14.79 2.11
C ARG A 54 -10.30 -15.45 0.82
N PRO A 55 -10.55 -16.76 0.64
CA PRO A 55 -9.96 -17.52 -0.47
C PRO A 55 -10.34 -17.01 -1.88
N GLY A 56 -11.47 -16.32 -2.05
CA GLY A 56 -11.90 -15.76 -3.34
C GLY A 56 -11.26 -14.41 -3.71
N VAL A 57 -10.46 -13.82 -2.83
CA VAL A 57 -9.88 -12.47 -3.03
C VAL A 57 -8.77 -12.48 -4.09
N ILE A 58 -8.06 -13.58 -4.29
CA ILE A 58 -7.12 -13.71 -5.43
C ILE A 58 -7.83 -13.58 -6.77
N GLU A 59 -9.09 -13.98 -6.90
CA GLU A 59 -9.77 -13.87 -8.20
C GLU A 59 -10.33 -12.47 -8.44
N ALA A 60 -10.24 -11.57 -7.44
CA ALA A 60 -10.66 -10.19 -7.59
C ALA A 60 -9.76 -9.48 -8.63
N PRO A 61 -10.33 -8.98 -9.74
CA PRO A 61 -9.56 -8.30 -10.81
C PRO A 61 -8.79 -7.08 -10.31
N GLU A 62 -9.14 -6.59 -9.13
CA GLU A 62 -8.66 -5.34 -8.54
C GLU A 62 -7.27 -5.50 -7.91
N ILE A 63 -6.86 -6.73 -7.60
CA ILE A 63 -5.57 -7.04 -6.94
C ILE A 63 -4.47 -7.36 -7.96
N HIS A 64 -4.83 -7.83 -9.16
CA HIS A 64 -3.88 -8.23 -10.21
C HIS A 64 -3.69 -7.20 -11.32
N ARG A 65 -4.12 -5.94 -11.12
CA ARG A 65 -4.19 -4.92 -12.19
C ARG A 65 -2.86 -4.59 -12.91
N TYR A 66 -1.72 -5.16 -12.50
CA TYR A 66 -0.40 -4.90 -13.12
C TYR A 66 0.41 -6.15 -13.48
N ALA A 67 -0.20 -7.33 -13.60
CA ALA A 67 0.46 -8.49 -14.20
C ALA A 67 0.12 -8.59 -15.70
N GLY A 68 0.64 -7.66 -16.51
CA GLY A 68 0.48 -7.62 -17.96
C GLY A 68 1.59 -6.86 -18.64
#